data_AF-A0A6M0CTH2-F1
#
_entry.id   AF-A0A6M0CTH2-F1
#
_cell.length_a   1.000
_cell.length_b   1.000
_cell.length_c   1.000
_cell.angle_alpha   90.00
_cell.angle_beta   90.00
_cell.angle_gamma   90.00
#
_symmetry.space_group_name_H-M   'P 1'
#
loop_
_entity.id
_entity.type
_entity.pdbx_description
1 polymer ?
#
loop_
_entity_poly.entity_id
_entity_poly.type
_entity_poly.pdbx_seq_one_letter_code
_entity_poly.pdbx_strand_id
1 'polypeptide(L)'
;MIRLTLNQATELAESILLHNGFSPAHAAAVTATVVAGERDGCASHGLYRVIGCVNSLKAGKVAAAAEPQVIDQAPSIVRVDARGGFSQLAFQAGLPLLEAKARSNGIAALAINHCVHFSALWVEIEQLTAAGLVALACNPSHAWVAPAGGSQPVFGTNPIAFGWPRVGKPPFVFDFATSAIARGDIELHRRAGKAIPEGWGVDAEGQPSTDPNVVLDRGAMLTFGGHKGSALAAMVELIAGPLIGDLTSAESLAHDAGSKSSPYHGELIIALDPQRFLGVGAEA
;
A
#
# COMPACT_ATOMS: atom_id res chain seq x y z
N MET A 1 -4.76 -28.12 -7.63
CA MET A 1 -5.05 -26.72 -7.24
C MET A 1 -6.33 -26.75 -6.41
N ILE A 2 -6.32 -26.16 -5.22
CA ILE A 2 -7.50 -26.08 -4.35
C ILE A 2 -8.35 -24.88 -4.80
N ARG A 3 -9.69 -25.01 -4.79
CA ARG A 3 -10.63 -23.91 -5.08
C ARG A 3 -11.42 -23.60 -3.82
N LEU A 4 -11.53 -22.32 -3.47
CA LEU A 4 -12.30 -21.82 -2.33
C LEU A 4 -13.36 -20.84 -2.84
N THR A 5 -14.52 -20.80 -2.20
CA THR A 5 -15.45 -19.67 -2.35
C THR A 5 -14.91 -18.44 -1.60
N LEU A 6 -15.42 -17.24 -1.91
CA LEU A 6 -15.01 -16.02 -1.17
C LEU A 6 -15.35 -16.10 0.33
N ASN A 7 -16.46 -16.75 0.69
CA ASN A 7 -16.80 -16.98 2.09
C ASN A 7 -15.79 -17.91 2.76
N GLN A 8 -15.39 -19.00 2.10
CA GLN A 8 -14.35 -19.89 2.62
C GLN A 8 -12.99 -19.19 2.75
N ALA A 9 -12.65 -18.32 1.80
CA ALA A 9 -11.44 -17.48 1.89
C ALA A 9 -11.49 -16.50 3.06
N THR A 10 -12.66 -15.88 3.29
CA THR A 10 -12.92 -14.97 4.42
C THR A 10 -12.77 -15.70 5.75
N GLU A 11 -13.49 -16.81 5.92
CA GLU A 11 -13.44 -17.64 7.14
C GLU A 11 -12.01 -18.15 7.42
N LEU A 12 -11.28 -18.55 6.37
CA LEU A 12 -9.89 -19.00 6.51
C LEU A 12 -8.97 -17.87 6.98
N ALA A 13 -9.04 -16.70 6.36
CA ALA A 13 -8.21 -15.56 6.74
C ALA A 13 -8.51 -15.05 8.15
N GLU A 14 -9.80 -14.84 8.48
CA GLU A 14 -10.22 -14.37 9.80
C GLU A 14 -9.84 -15.37 10.89
N SER A 15 -10.10 -16.66 10.70
CA SER A 15 -9.77 -17.68 11.70
C SER A 15 -8.26 -17.75 11.98
N ILE A 16 -7.41 -17.64 10.96
CA ILE A 16 -5.96 -17.60 11.14
C ILE A 16 -5.55 -16.36 11.94
N LEU A 17 -6.06 -15.17 11.58
CA LEU A 17 -5.69 -13.92 12.26
C LEU A 17 -6.15 -13.92 13.71
N LEU A 18 -7.41 -14.28 13.98
CA LEU A 18 -7.95 -14.39 15.33
C LEU A 18 -7.16 -15.39 16.18
N HIS A 19 -6.86 -16.57 15.62
CA HIS A 19 -6.08 -17.60 16.31
C HIS A 19 -4.66 -17.15 16.66
N ASN A 20 -4.07 -16.25 15.88
CA ASN A 20 -2.74 -15.69 16.15
C ASN A 20 -2.78 -14.43 17.04
N GLY A 21 -3.96 -14.03 17.55
CA GLY A 21 -4.08 -12.96 18.55
C GLY A 21 -4.39 -11.58 17.98
N PHE A 22 -4.77 -11.46 16.70
CA PHE A 22 -5.33 -10.22 16.18
C PHE A 22 -6.69 -9.92 16.82
N SER A 23 -6.92 -8.66 17.15
CA SER A 23 -8.25 -8.20 17.57
C SER A 23 -9.29 -8.45 16.47
N PRO A 24 -10.59 -8.62 16.82
CA PRO A 24 -11.64 -8.83 15.82
C PRO A 24 -11.68 -7.74 14.75
N ALA A 25 -11.47 -6.47 15.13
CA ALA A 25 -11.44 -5.35 14.21
C ALA A 25 -10.28 -5.44 13.21
N HIS A 26 -9.07 -5.76 13.68
CA HIS A 26 -7.91 -5.96 12.80
C HIS A 26 -8.09 -7.17 11.88
N ALA A 27 -8.60 -8.29 12.41
CA ALA A 27 -8.82 -9.50 11.64
C ALA A 27 -9.80 -9.26 10.49
N ALA A 28 -10.91 -8.56 10.75
CA ALA A 28 -11.89 -8.19 9.73
C ALA A 28 -11.30 -7.23 8.68
N ALA A 29 -10.59 -6.17 9.10
CA ALA A 29 -10.02 -5.18 8.19
C ALA A 29 -8.98 -5.79 7.24
N VAL A 30 -8.04 -6.56 7.79
CA VAL A 30 -7.02 -7.29 7.02
C VAL A 30 -7.67 -8.31 6.09
N THR A 31 -8.68 -9.05 6.57
CA THR A 31 -9.37 -10.08 5.77
C THR A 31 -10.09 -9.48 4.57
N ALA A 32 -10.83 -8.39 4.76
CA ALA A 32 -11.53 -7.72 3.66
C ALA A 32 -10.58 -7.39 2.50
N THR A 33 -9.40 -6.89 2.82
CA THR A 33 -8.39 -6.51 1.81
C THR A 33 -7.75 -7.71 1.11
N VAL A 34 -7.35 -8.76 1.85
CA VAL A 34 -6.75 -9.94 1.20
C VAL A 34 -7.76 -10.76 0.38
N VAL A 35 -9.03 -10.77 0.79
CA VAL A 35 -10.10 -11.43 0.03
C VAL A 35 -10.42 -10.65 -1.25
N ALA A 36 -10.40 -9.32 -1.21
CA ALA A 36 -10.49 -8.50 -2.43
C ALA A 36 -9.33 -8.81 -3.38
N GLY A 37 -8.10 -8.91 -2.85
CA GLY A 37 -6.92 -9.33 -3.63
C GLY A 37 -7.09 -10.67 -4.35
N GLU A 38 -7.63 -11.68 -3.66
CA GLU A 38 -7.92 -12.98 -4.30
C GLU A 38 -9.06 -12.91 -5.32
N ARG A 39 -10.16 -12.23 -4.98
CA ARG A 39 -11.34 -12.08 -5.86
C ARG A 39 -10.94 -11.56 -7.23
N ASP A 40 -10.06 -10.57 -7.25
CA ASP A 40 -9.69 -9.83 -8.47
C ASP A 40 -8.40 -10.36 -9.12
N GLY A 41 -7.88 -11.49 -8.63
CA GLY A 41 -6.72 -12.16 -9.22
C GLY A 41 -5.37 -11.48 -8.94
N CYS A 42 -5.32 -10.55 -7.98
CA CYS A 42 -4.09 -9.92 -7.52
C CYS A 42 -3.40 -10.83 -6.48
N ALA A 43 -2.91 -11.99 -6.93
CA ALA A 43 -2.36 -13.04 -6.05
C ALA A 43 -1.21 -12.55 -5.14
N SER A 44 -0.43 -11.57 -5.60
CA SER A 44 0.64 -10.96 -4.81
C SER A 44 0.13 -10.15 -3.61
N HIS A 45 -1.17 -9.82 -3.53
CA HIS A 45 -1.82 -9.10 -2.42
C HIS A 45 -3.06 -9.83 -1.87
N GLY A 46 -3.23 -11.12 -2.21
CA GLY A 46 -4.33 -11.97 -1.73
C GLY A 46 -4.03 -12.70 -0.40
N LEU A 47 -4.63 -13.88 -0.20
CA LEU A 47 -4.53 -14.72 1.00
C LEU A 47 -3.08 -15.06 1.38
N TYR A 48 -2.18 -15.11 0.40
CA TYR A 48 -0.74 -15.28 0.66
C TYR A 48 -0.20 -14.26 1.69
N ARG A 49 -0.76 -13.05 1.74
CA ARG A 49 -0.33 -11.99 2.67
C ARG A 49 -0.68 -12.27 4.14
N VAL A 50 -1.64 -13.14 4.43
CA VAL A 50 -1.98 -13.54 5.81
C VAL A 50 -0.75 -14.16 6.51
N ILE A 51 0.08 -14.90 5.76
CA ILE A 51 1.34 -15.46 6.28
C ILE A 51 2.28 -14.33 6.72
N GLY A 52 2.42 -13.29 5.89
CA GLY A 52 3.23 -12.10 6.20
C GLY A 52 2.71 -11.33 7.42
N CYS A 53 1.38 -11.27 7.59
CA CYS A 53 0.76 -10.64 8.74
C CYS A 53 1.14 -11.36 10.05
N VAL A 54 0.99 -12.68 10.08
CA VAL A 54 1.36 -13.52 11.24
C VAL A 54 2.85 -13.45 11.52
N ASN A 55 3.70 -13.48 10.50
CA ASN A 55 5.15 -13.37 10.67
C ASN A 55 5.55 -12.01 11.25
N SER A 56 4.94 -10.92 10.78
CA SER A 56 5.21 -9.57 11.29
C SER A 56 4.79 -9.44 12.76
N LEU A 57 3.69 -10.09 13.16
CA LEU A 57 3.26 -10.15 14.56
C LEU A 57 4.25 -10.93 15.43
N LYS A 58 4.68 -12.12 14.98
CA LYS A 58 5.67 -12.94 15.69
C LYS A 58 7.02 -12.24 15.83
N ALA A 59 7.38 -11.38 14.88
CA ALA A 59 8.57 -10.54 14.94
C ALA A 59 8.42 -9.30 15.84
N GLY A 60 7.23 -9.07 16.44
CA GLY A 60 6.95 -7.91 17.28
C GLY A 60 6.88 -6.59 16.51
N LYS A 61 6.64 -6.63 15.20
CA LYS A 61 6.62 -5.45 14.31
C LYS A 61 5.22 -4.88 14.07
N VAL A 62 4.18 -5.55 14.52
CA VAL A 62 2.78 -5.06 14.44
C VAL A 62 2.07 -5.24 15.78
N ALA A 63 1.27 -4.24 16.14
CA ALA A 63 0.40 -4.27 17.30
C ALA A 63 -0.99 -4.83 16.92
N ALA A 64 -1.16 -6.13 17.12
CA ALA A 64 -2.37 -6.90 16.73
C ALA A 64 -3.71 -6.41 17.33
N ALA A 65 -3.65 -5.64 18.42
CA ALA A 65 -4.80 -5.07 19.11
C ALA A 65 -4.74 -3.54 19.20
N ALA A 66 -3.95 -2.89 18.34
CA ALA A 66 -3.95 -1.43 18.27
C ALA A 66 -5.36 -0.91 17.91
N GLU A 67 -5.72 0.22 18.48
CA GLU A 67 -6.94 0.95 18.12
C GLU A 67 -6.51 2.27 17.46
N PRO A 68 -6.80 2.47 16.17
CA PRO A 68 -6.41 3.69 15.49
C PRO A 68 -7.05 4.92 16.13
N GLN A 69 -6.27 5.99 16.23
CA GLN A 69 -6.76 7.27 16.74
C GLN A 69 -7.03 8.23 15.59
N VAL A 70 -8.31 8.51 15.35
CA VAL A 70 -8.75 9.52 14.37
C VAL A 70 -8.63 10.92 14.97
N ILE A 71 -8.03 11.83 14.21
CA ILE A 71 -7.77 13.21 14.59
C ILE A 71 -8.28 14.11 13.48
N ASP A 72 -9.24 14.97 13.81
CA ASP A 72 -9.64 16.09 12.94
C ASP A 72 -8.56 17.17 12.99
N GLN A 73 -7.63 17.10 12.03
CA GLN A 73 -6.38 17.86 12.07
C GLN A 73 -6.55 19.29 11.51
N ALA A 74 -7.35 19.43 10.46
CA ALA A 74 -7.63 20.69 9.79
C ALA A 74 -8.91 20.55 8.95
N PRO A 75 -9.49 21.65 8.40
CA PRO A 75 -10.72 21.57 7.62
C PRO A 75 -10.72 20.45 6.57
N SER A 76 -9.65 20.31 5.79
CA SER A 76 -9.49 19.29 4.75
C SER A 76 -8.46 18.20 5.08
N ILE A 77 -8.03 18.07 6.34
CA ILE A 77 -7.03 17.06 6.72
C ILE A 77 -7.57 16.22 7.88
N VAL A 78 -7.62 14.90 7.66
CA VAL A 78 -7.80 13.89 8.70
C VAL A 78 -6.46 13.24 8.94
N ARG A 79 -6.05 13.11 10.20
CA ARG A 79 -4.89 12.30 10.58
C ARG A 79 -5.36 11.08 11.34
N VAL A 80 -4.79 9.91 11.05
CA VAL A 80 -5.05 8.68 11.81
C VAL A 80 -3.73 8.09 12.26
N ASP A 81 -3.51 8.04 13.56
CA ASP A 81 -2.40 7.29 14.14
C ASP A 81 -2.80 5.83 14.27
N ALA A 82 -2.19 4.93 13.48
CA ALA A 82 -2.47 3.51 13.50
C ALA A 82 -1.88 2.79 14.71
N ARG A 83 -1.03 3.47 15.51
CA ARG A 83 -0.42 2.95 16.74
C ARG A 83 0.29 1.61 16.57
N GLY A 84 0.96 1.44 15.44
CA GLY A 84 1.67 0.22 15.05
C GLY A 84 0.77 -0.92 14.57
N GLY A 85 -0.53 -0.69 14.40
CA GLY A 85 -1.44 -1.62 13.74
C GLY A 85 -1.28 -1.62 12.22
N PHE A 86 -2.10 -2.43 11.55
CA PHE A 86 -2.13 -2.45 10.09
C PHE A 86 -2.92 -1.25 9.53
N SER A 87 -2.50 -0.74 8.37
CA SER A 87 -3.10 0.44 7.72
C SER A 87 -4.61 0.30 7.45
N GLN A 88 -5.10 -0.91 7.13
CA GLN A 88 -6.49 -1.09 6.70
C GLN A 88 -7.51 -0.70 7.79
N LEU A 89 -7.21 -0.99 9.06
CA LEU A 89 -8.11 -0.59 10.15
C LEU A 89 -8.05 0.94 10.37
N ALA A 90 -6.87 1.54 10.20
CA ALA A 90 -6.71 2.99 10.30
C ALA A 90 -7.45 3.72 9.17
N PHE A 91 -7.38 3.20 7.94
CA PHE A 91 -8.16 3.67 6.80
C PHE A 91 -9.65 3.61 7.10
N GLN A 92 -10.17 2.44 7.53
CA GLN A 92 -11.59 2.28 7.87
C GLN A 92 -12.06 3.24 8.96
N ALA A 93 -11.22 3.50 9.98
CA ALA A 93 -11.54 4.45 11.04
C ALA A 93 -11.59 5.90 10.54
N GLY A 94 -10.69 6.30 9.62
CA GLY A 94 -10.61 7.65 9.07
C GLY A 94 -11.61 7.94 7.93
N LEU A 95 -12.06 6.90 7.22
CA LEU A 95 -12.87 7.02 6.01
C LEU A 95 -14.13 7.88 6.18
N PRO A 96 -14.97 7.71 7.22
CA PRO A 96 -16.19 8.52 7.37
C PRO A 96 -15.90 10.03 7.47
N LEU A 97 -14.83 10.40 8.18
CA LEU A 97 -14.45 11.81 8.35
C LEU A 97 -13.78 12.36 7.07
N LEU A 98 -13.00 11.55 6.37
CA LEU A 98 -12.42 11.90 5.07
C LEU A 98 -13.53 12.23 4.06
N GLU A 99 -14.52 11.35 3.91
CA GLU A 99 -15.65 11.55 3.00
C GLU A 99 -16.44 12.81 3.35
N ALA A 100 -16.76 13.01 4.64
CA ALA A 100 -17.48 14.18 5.10
C ALA A 100 -16.75 15.49 4.73
N LYS A 101 -15.43 15.55 4.96
CA LYS A 101 -14.60 16.72 4.63
C LYS A 101 -14.45 16.92 3.13
N ALA A 102 -14.30 15.85 2.35
CA ALA A 102 -14.23 15.94 0.90
C ALA A 102 -15.52 16.55 0.33
N ARG A 103 -16.68 16.14 0.84
CA ARG A 103 -17.99 16.68 0.43
C ARG A 103 -18.24 18.11 0.91
N SER A 104 -17.73 18.48 2.08
CA SER A 104 -17.89 19.84 2.60
C SER A 104 -16.97 20.84 1.89
N ASN A 105 -15.72 20.45 1.63
CA ASN A 105 -14.66 21.37 1.19
C ASN A 105 -14.26 21.19 -0.29
N GLY A 106 -14.74 20.13 -0.94
CA GLY A 106 -14.37 19.74 -2.30
C GLY A 106 -13.12 18.86 -2.39
N ILE A 107 -12.20 18.98 -1.43
CA ILE A 107 -11.01 18.15 -1.31
C ILE A 107 -10.71 17.87 0.15
N ALA A 108 -10.29 16.65 0.45
CA ALA A 108 -9.74 16.28 1.74
C ALA A 108 -8.62 15.25 1.59
N ALA A 109 -7.70 15.23 2.55
CA ALA A 109 -6.66 14.23 2.65
C ALA A 109 -6.75 13.47 3.97
N LEU A 110 -6.44 12.19 3.93
CA LEU A 110 -6.27 11.30 5.05
C LEU A 110 -4.79 10.92 5.13
N ALA A 111 -4.14 11.34 6.21
CA ALA A 111 -2.77 10.99 6.55
C ALA A 111 -2.80 9.88 7.60
N ILE A 112 -2.42 8.66 7.22
CA ILE A 112 -2.27 7.54 8.14
C ILE A 112 -0.80 7.47 8.56
N ASN A 113 -0.56 7.41 9.87
CA ASN A 113 0.77 7.32 10.45
C ASN A 113 0.97 6.06 11.28
N HIS A 114 2.23 5.71 11.53
CA HIS A 114 2.65 4.65 12.44
C HIS A 114 2.01 3.31 12.08
N CYS A 115 1.86 3.01 10.78
CA CYS A 115 1.15 1.83 10.32
C CYS A 115 2.10 0.80 9.72
N VAL A 116 1.69 -0.46 9.79
CA VAL A 116 2.28 -1.52 8.99
C VAL A 116 1.46 -1.65 7.72
N HIS A 117 2.10 -1.61 6.55
CA HIS A 117 1.41 -1.63 5.27
C HIS A 117 1.86 -2.82 4.42
N PHE A 118 0.90 -3.52 3.81
CA PHE A 118 1.19 -4.67 2.91
C PHE A 118 0.19 -4.82 1.75
N SER A 119 -0.84 -3.98 1.69
CA SER A 119 -1.97 -4.12 0.77
C SER A 119 -1.72 -3.50 -0.60
N ALA A 120 -2.54 -3.91 -1.56
CA ALA A 120 -2.73 -3.14 -2.78
C ALA A 120 -3.59 -1.90 -2.46
N LEU A 121 -3.28 -0.77 -3.10
CA LEU A 121 -3.91 0.51 -2.82
C LEU A 121 -5.30 0.63 -3.46
N TRP A 122 -5.54 -0.09 -4.55
CA TRP A 122 -6.82 -0.02 -5.26
C TRP A 122 -8.03 -0.37 -4.38
N VAL A 123 -7.86 -1.19 -3.33
CA VAL A 123 -8.95 -1.59 -2.42
C VAL A 123 -9.56 -0.39 -1.69
N GLU A 124 -8.73 0.60 -1.34
CA GLU A 124 -9.17 1.82 -0.67
C GLU A 124 -9.75 2.82 -1.67
N ILE A 125 -9.12 2.90 -2.85
CA ILE A 125 -9.60 3.70 -3.97
C ILE A 125 -10.99 3.25 -4.45
N GLU A 126 -11.26 1.95 -4.48
CA GLU A 126 -12.58 1.41 -4.84
C GLU A 126 -13.65 1.83 -3.83
N GLN A 127 -13.34 1.92 -2.54
CA GLN A 127 -14.29 2.38 -1.53
C GLN A 127 -14.65 3.85 -1.73
N LEU A 128 -13.66 4.71 -1.98
CA LEU A 128 -13.91 6.14 -2.25
C LEU A 128 -14.65 6.37 -3.57
N THR A 129 -14.30 5.64 -4.63
CA THR A 129 -15.00 5.76 -5.91
C THR A 129 -16.41 5.18 -5.88
N ALA A 130 -16.69 4.15 -5.07
CA ALA A 130 -18.04 3.68 -4.80
C ALA A 130 -18.90 4.75 -4.09
N ALA A 131 -18.28 5.61 -3.27
CA ALA A 131 -18.91 6.78 -2.67
C ALA A 131 -19.04 7.98 -3.66
N GLY A 132 -18.63 7.82 -4.92
CA GLY A 132 -18.71 8.88 -5.94
C GLY A 132 -17.59 9.92 -5.85
N LEU A 133 -16.51 9.65 -5.12
CA LEU A 133 -15.35 10.53 -5.00
C LEU A 133 -14.25 10.12 -5.99
N VAL A 134 -13.49 11.09 -6.47
CA VAL A 134 -12.19 10.83 -7.14
C VAL A 134 -11.16 10.64 -6.04
N ALA A 135 -10.25 9.68 -6.22
CA ALA A 135 -9.29 9.34 -5.18
C ALA A 135 -7.87 9.15 -5.74
N LEU A 136 -6.88 9.49 -4.92
CA LEU A 136 -5.48 9.16 -5.13
C LEU A 136 -4.90 8.62 -3.82
N ALA A 137 -4.04 7.60 -3.89
CA ALA A 137 -3.35 7.06 -2.74
C ALA A 137 -1.87 6.78 -3.07
N CYS A 138 -1.00 6.93 -2.09
CA CYS A 138 0.41 6.56 -2.20
C CYS A 138 1.05 6.34 -0.83
N ASN A 139 2.10 5.53 -0.79
CA ASN A 139 2.88 5.25 0.41
C ASN A 139 4.33 4.87 0.06
N PRO A 140 5.32 5.16 0.91
CA PRO A 140 6.66 4.57 0.81
C PRO A 140 6.63 3.06 1.11
N SER A 141 7.78 2.39 1.16
CA SER A 141 7.87 0.97 1.53
C SER A 141 9.16 0.68 2.31
N HIS A 142 9.89 -0.38 2.00
CA HIS A 142 11.28 -0.60 2.41
C HIS A 142 12.21 -0.22 1.27
N ALA A 143 13.38 0.34 1.58
CA ALA A 143 14.35 0.75 0.56
C ALA A 143 14.84 -0.46 -0.25
N TRP A 144 14.38 -0.54 -1.50
CA TRP A 144 14.70 -1.63 -2.44
C TRP A 144 15.04 -1.14 -3.84
N VAL A 145 14.73 0.11 -4.15
CA VAL A 145 14.77 0.67 -5.50
C VAL A 145 15.85 1.75 -5.57
N ALA A 146 16.71 1.66 -6.58
CA ALA A 146 17.73 2.66 -6.85
C ALA A 146 17.13 3.86 -7.60
N PRO A 147 17.52 5.10 -7.24
CA PRO A 147 17.16 6.28 -8.02
C PRO A 147 17.81 6.22 -9.40
N ALA A 148 17.23 6.91 -10.38
CA ALA A 148 17.81 6.97 -11.72
C ALA A 148 19.23 7.57 -11.67
N GLY A 149 20.20 6.82 -12.20
CA GLY A 149 21.62 7.18 -12.15
C GLY A 149 22.38 6.67 -10.91
N GLY A 150 21.69 6.04 -9.95
CA GLY A 150 22.29 5.35 -8.81
C GLY A 150 22.21 3.82 -8.93
N SER A 151 22.90 3.12 -8.03
CA SER A 151 22.88 1.66 -7.91
C SER A 151 22.49 1.14 -6.53
N GLN A 152 22.41 2.03 -5.53
CA GLN A 152 22.07 1.67 -4.16
C GLN A 152 20.58 1.88 -3.89
N PRO A 153 19.92 0.97 -3.13
CA PRO A 153 18.51 1.11 -2.81
C PRO A 153 18.28 2.30 -1.88
N VAL A 154 17.38 3.20 -2.26
CA VAL A 154 17.00 4.38 -1.46
C VAL A 154 15.48 4.46 -1.34
N PHE A 155 14.77 4.24 -2.45
CA PHE A 155 13.31 4.30 -2.47
C PHE A 155 12.71 2.93 -2.21
N GLY A 156 11.48 2.92 -1.72
CA GLY A 156 10.63 1.74 -1.80
C GLY A 156 10.05 1.55 -3.20
N THR A 157 9.23 0.51 -3.35
CA THR A 157 8.43 0.31 -4.58
C THR A 157 7.39 1.42 -4.77
N ASN A 158 7.09 2.17 -3.72
CA ASN A 158 6.39 3.46 -3.69
C ASN A 158 5.21 3.55 -4.66
N PRO A 159 4.14 2.78 -4.43
CA PRO A 159 3.01 2.74 -5.35
C PRO A 159 2.22 4.05 -5.37
N ILE A 160 1.54 4.26 -6.50
CA ILE A 160 0.54 5.30 -6.71
C ILE A 160 -0.70 4.62 -7.26
N ALA A 161 -1.84 4.90 -6.64
CA ALA A 161 -3.14 4.49 -7.14
C ALA A 161 -4.06 5.69 -7.34
N PHE A 162 -4.96 5.55 -8.30
CA PHE A 162 -5.93 6.58 -8.66
C PHE A 162 -7.25 5.94 -9.05
N GLY A 163 -8.35 6.58 -8.68
CA GLY A 163 -9.70 6.16 -9.02
C GLY A 163 -10.57 7.30 -9.51
N TRP A 164 -11.33 7.03 -10.56
CA TRP A 164 -12.35 7.90 -11.09
C TRP A 164 -13.73 7.20 -11.03
N PRO A 165 -14.72 7.79 -10.33
CA PRO A 165 -16.05 7.21 -10.22
C PRO A 165 -16.79 7.30 -11.55
N ARG A 166 -17.63 6.31 -11.87
CA ARG A 166 -18.48 6.30 -13.08
C ARG A 166 -19.89 5.88 -12.73
N VAL A 167 -20.87 6.75 -12.98
CA VAL A 167 -22.29 6.46 -12.67
C VAL A 167 -22.74 5.21 -13.42
N GLY A 168 -23.27 4.23 -12.67
CA GLY A 168 -23.81 2.97 -13.21
C GLY A 168 -22.78 2.05 -13.88
N LYS A 169 -21.48 2.28 -13.69
CA LYS A 169 -20.39 1.48 -14.28
C LYS A 169 -19.32 1.21 -13.21
N PRO A 170 -18.49 0.15 -13.36
CA PRO A 170 -17.29 0.01 -12.54
C PRO A 170 -16.45 1.29 -12.61
N PRO A 171 -15.72 1.70 -11.56
CA PRO A 171 -14.83 2.86 -11.64
C PRO A 171 -13.70 2.64 -12.65
N PHE A 172 -13.01 3.71 -13.05
CA PHE A 172 -11.68 3.58 -13.65
C PHE A 172 -10.66 3.62 -12.52
N VAL A 173 -9.85 2.58 -12.36
CA VAL A 173 -8.84 2.49 -11.31
C VAL A 173 -7.52 2.03 -11.91
N PHE A 174 -6.43 2.67 -11.52
CA PHE A 174 -5.08 2.11 -11.67
C PHE A 174 -4.38 2.04 -10.32
N ASP A 175 -3.49 1.08 -10.19
CA ASP A 175 -2.59 0.92 -9.05
C ASP A 175 -1.29 0.29 -9.57
N PHE A 176 -0.18 1.02 -9.44
CA PHE A 176 1.13 0.52 -9.85
C PHE A 176 2.23 0.99 -8.91
N ALA A 177 3.26 0.16 -8.80
CA ALA A 177 4.52 0.54 -8.16
C ALA A 177 5.29 1.53 -9.04
N THR A 178 6.01 2.48 -8.43
CA THR A 178 6.96 3.34 -9.17
C THR A 178 8.27 2.63 -9.50
N SER A 179 8.48 1.42 -8.98
CA SER A 179 9.46 0.46 -9.46
C SER A 179 9.05 -0.17 -10.80
N ALA A 180 10.02 -0.69 -11.56
CA ALA A 180 9.80 -1.35 -12.84
C ALA A 180 8.89 -2.59 -12.73
N ILE A 181 8.84 -3.20 -11.54
CA ILE A 181 7.99 -4.32 -11.18
C ILE A 181 7.73 -4.30 -9.67
N ALA A 182 6.71 -5.00 -9.17
CA ALA A 182 6.57 -5.23 -7.74
C ALA A 182 7.62 -6.22 -7.22
N ARG A 183 8.13 -6.01 -6.00
CA ARG A 183 9.12 -6.92 -5.38
C ARG A 183 8.60 -8.35 -5.23
N GLY A 184 7.28 -8.49 -5.00
CA GLY A 184 6.61 -9.78 -4.92
C GLY A 184 6.76 -10.63 -6.18
N ASP A 185 6.79 -10.02 -7.36
CA ASP A 185 6.95 -10.76 -8.61
C ASP A 185 8.36 -11.30 -8.80
N ILE A 186 9.38 -10.55 -8.38
CA ILE A 186 10.78 -11.03 -8.34
C ILE A 186 10.90 -12.22 -7.37
N GLU A 187 10.24 -12.14 -6.21
CA GLU A 187 10.20 -13.23 -5.23
C GLU A 187 9.53 -14.49 -5.79
N LEU A 188 8.45 -14.34 -6.59
CA LEU A 188 7.82 -15.47 -7.29
C LEU A 188 8.76 -16.12 -8.32
N HIS A 189 9.54 -15.33 -9.07
CA HIS A 189 10.57 -15.85 -9.97
C HIS A 189 11.67 -16.59 -9.22
N ARG A 190 12.14 -16.03 -8.10
CA ARG A 190 13.13 -16.69 -7.21
C ARG A 190 12.64 -18.06 -6.74
N ARG A 191 11.40 -18.13 -6.23
CA ARG A 191 10.80 -19.40 -5.77
C ARG A 191 10.62 -20.42 -6.89
N ALA A 192 10.36 -19.94 -8.10
CA ALA A 192 10.24 -20.78 -9.28
C ALA A 192 11.59 -21.17 -9.90
N GLY A 193 12.72 -20.64 -9.40
CA GLY A 193 14.05 -20.86 -9.98
C GLY A 193 14.18 -20.28 -11.40
N LYS A 194 13.46 -19.19 -11.70
CA LYS A 194 13.43 -18.56 -13.02
C LYS A 194 14.17 -17.23 -13.02
N ALA A 195 14.85 -16.91 -14.12
CA ALA A 195 15.42 -15.59 -14.35
C ALA A 195 14.31 -14.53 -14.46
N ILE A 196 14.63 -13.29 -14.10
CA ILE A 196 13.76 -12.13 -14.30
C ILE A 196 14.09 -11.42 -15.62
N PRO A 197 13.13 -10.69 -16.23
CA PRO A 197 13.41 -9.83 -17.38
C PRO A 197 14.49 -8.78 -17.09
N GLU A 198 15.25 -8.41 -18.12
CA GLU A 198 16.15 -7.27 -18.06
C GLU A 198 15.39 -5.97 -17.72
N GLY A 199 16.08 -5.06 -17.03
CA GLY A 199 15.50 -3.77 -16.63
C GLY A 199 14.68 -3.80 -15.34
N TRP A 200 14.53 -4.96 -14.69
CA TRP A 200 13.89 -5.05 -13.37
C TRP A 200 14.82 -4.70 -12.21
N GLY A 201 16.13 -4.96 -12.38
CA GLY A 201 17.11 -4.70 -11.34
C GLY A 201 18.55 -4.72 -11.83
N VAL A 202 19.43 -4.37 -10.90
CA VAL A 202 20.88 -4.31 -11.05
C VAL A 202 21.56 -5.03 -9.89
N ASP A 203 22.84 -5.37 -10.05
CA ASP A 203 23.69 -5.84 -8.96
C ASP A 203 24.24 -4.70 -8.08
N ALA A 204 25.14 -5.01 -7.15
CA ALA A 204 25.71 -4.04 -6.20
C ALA A 204 26.56 -2.96 -6.91
N GLU A 205 27.14 -3.31 -8.06
CA GLU A 205 27.96 -2.44 -8.91
C GLU A 205 27.10 -1.65 -9.92
N GLY A 206 25.78 -1.87 -9.94
CA GLY A 206 24.84 -1.19 -10.84
C GLY A 206 24.77 -1.77 -12.24
N GLN A 207 25.32 -2.96 -12.48
CA GLN A 207 25.19 -3.65 -13.77
C GLN A 207 23.82 -4.35 -13.87
N PRO A 208 23.16 -4.33 -15.03
CA PRO A 208 21.90 -5.04 -15.23
C PRO A 208 22.01 -6.52 -14.87
N SER A 209 21.03 -7.05 -14.13
CA SER A 209 21.00 -8.46 -13.73
C SER A 209 19.62 -9.08 -13.97
N THR A 210 19.63 -10.34 -14.41
CA THR A 210 18.45 -11.18 -14.58
C THR A 210 18.37 -12.28 -13.52
N ASP A 211 19.30 -12.32 -12.56
CA ASP A 211 19.23 -13.24 -11.42
C ASP A 211 18.43 -12.59 -10.27
N PRO A 212 17.26 -13.15 -9.89
CA PRO A 212 16.46 -12.59 -8.81
C PRO A 212 17.20 -12.58 -7.45
N ASN A 213 18.12 -13.51 -7.20
CA ASN A 213 18.87 -13.53 -5.93
C ASN A 213 19.85 -12.35 -5.86
N VAL A 214 20.52 -12.04 -6.97
CA VAL A 214 21.42 -10.89 -7.06
C VAL A 214 20.64 -9.61 -6.78
N VAL A 215 19.52 -9.40 -7.46
CA VAL A 215 18.70 -8.18 -7.31
C VAL A 215 18.08 -8.06 -5.91
N LEU A 216 17.59 -9.15 -5.32
CA LEU A 216 16.88 -9.10 -4.04
C LEU A 216 17.79 -8.97 -2.82
N ASP A 217 18.99 -9.57 -2.86
CA ASP A 217 19.85 -9.74 -1.69
C ASP A 217 21.07 -8.80 -1.68
N ARG A 218 21.56 -8.39 -2.86
CA ARG A 218 22.82 -7.64 -2.99
C ARG A 218 22.73 -6.39 -3.86
N GLY A 219 21.73 -6.35 -4.73
CA GLY A 219 21.53 -5.28 -5.70
C GLY A 219 20.36 -4.37 -5.36
N ALA A 220 19.75 -3.81 -6.40
CA ALA A 220 18.60 -2.94 -6.29
C ALA A 220 17.62 -3.14 -7.45
N MET A 221 16.35 -2.89 -7.18
CA MET A 221 15.32 -2.77 -8.21
C MET A 221 15.46 -1.44 -8.94
N LEU A 222 14.98 -1.36 -10.17
CA LEU A 222 14.95 -0.11 -10.95
C LEU A 222 13.55 0.52 -10.91
N THR A 223 13.48 1.82 -11.25
CA THR A 223 12.21 2.55 -11.43
C THR A 223 11.64 2.32 -12.82
N PHE A 224 10.30 2.36 -12.97
CA PHE A 224 9.72 2.35 -14.31
C PHE A 224 10.05 3.65 -15.03
N GLY A 225 10.19 3.61 -16.36
CA GLY A 225 10.39 4.83 -17.16
C GLY A 225 11.63 5.66 -16.77
N GLY A 226 12.64 5.05 -16.15
CA GLY A 226 13.90 5.69 -15.76
C GLY A 226 13.68 6.89 -14.84
N HIS A 227 14.23 8.05 -15.23
CA HIS A 227 14.18 9.29 -14.42
C HIS A 227 12.77 9.77 -14.07
N LYS A 228 11.75 9.44 -14.89
CA LYS A 228 10.36 9.84 -14.60
C LYS A 228 9.77 9.05 -13.43
N GLY A 229 9.92 7.71 -13.43
CA GLY A 229 9.49 6.90 -12.29
C GLY A 229 10.32 7.21 -11.04
N SER A 230 11.61 7.52 -11.21
CA SER A 230 12.45 7.98 -10.09
C SER A 230 11.97 9.28 -9.47
N ALA A 231 11.48 10.24 -10.26
CA ALA A 231 10.90 11.47 -9.73
C ALA A 231 9.58 11.21 -8.99
N LEU A 232 8.75 10.29 -9.50
CA LEU A 232 7.51 9.87 -8.82
C LEU A 232 7.82 9.12 -7.52
N ALA A 233 8.79 8.21 -7.51
CA ALA A 233 9.22 7.49 -6.31
C ALA A 233 9.68 8.47 -5.22
N ALA A 234 10.50 9.47 -5.58
CA ALA A 234 10.95 10.52 -4.67
C ALA A 234 9.79 11.40 -4.17
N MET A 235 8.81 11.73 -5.03
CA MET A 235 7.61 12.44 -4.61
C MET A 235 6.86 11.66 -3.54
N VAL A 236 6.63 10.35 -3.74
CA VAL A 236 5.94 9.48 -2.78
C VAL A 236 6.68 9.39 -1.46
N GLU A 237 8.02 9.25 -1.47
CA GLU A 237 8.83 9.29 -0.23
C GLU A 237 8.50 10.53 0.60
N LEU A 238 8.48 11.70 -0.05
CA LEU A 238 8.34 12.98 0.64
C LEU A 238 6.91 13.22 1.15
N ILE A 239 5.89 12.93 0.32
CA ILE A 239 4.51 13.29 0.66
C ILE A 239 3.81 12.26 1.56
N ALA A 240 4.21 11.00 1.50
CA ALA A 240 3.63 9.94 2.32
C ALA A 240 4.57 9.41 3.42
N GLY A 241 5.78 9.96 3.53
CA GLY A 241 6.66 9.84 4.69
C GLY A 241 6.73 11.16 5.46
N PRO A 242 7.79 11.99 5.28
CA PRO A 242 8.03 13.17 6.12
C PRO A 242 6.91 14.21 6.16
N LEU A 243 6.18 14.47 5.07
CA LEU A 243 5.09 15.46 5.05
C LEU A 243 3.99 15.12 6.06
N ILE A 244 3.66 13.84 6.19
CA ILE A 244 2.66 13.37 7.14
C ILE A 244 3.27 13.02 8.50
N GLY A 245 4.58 13.19 8.68
CA GLY A 245 5.28 12.88 9.92
C GLY A 245 5.63 11.41 10.09
N ASP A 246 5.89 10.70 9.00
CA ASP A 246 6.25 9.28 9.01
C ASP A 246 7.60 8.98 8.34
N LEU A 247 7.98 7.70 8.34
CA LEU A 247 9.25 7.19 7.86
C LEU A 247 9.35 7.22 6.34
N THR A 248 10.54 7.57 5.85
CA THR A 248 10.98 7.23 4.50
C THR A 248 11.23 5.72 4.36
N SER A 249 11.39 5.21 3.14
CA SER A 249 11.65 3.79 2.92
C SER A 249 12.97 3.30 3.51
N ALA A 250 13.98 4.15 3.60
CA ALA A 250 15.25 3.83 4.25
C ALA A 250 15.10 3.69 5.76
N GLU A 251 14.31 4.58 6.38
CA GLU A 251 14.01 4.52 7.82
C GLU A 251 13.10 3.36 8.17
N SER A 252 12.10 3.05 7.32
CA SER A 252 11.26 1.85 7.43
C SER A 252 12.11 0.56 7.38
N LEU A 253 13.08 0.48 6.47
CA LEU A 253 14.00 -0.66 6.39
C LEU A 253 14.90 -0.75 7.62
N ALA A 254 15.39 0.38 8.12
CA ALA A 254 16.16 0.43 9.38
C ALA A 254 15.30 -0.02 10.57
N HIS A 255 14.02 0.38 10.60
CA HIS A 255 13.05 -0.04 11.61
C HIS A 255 12.79 -1.56 11.56
N ASP A 256 12.75 -2.18 10.38
CA ASP A 256 12.63 -3.64 10.24
C ASP A 256 13.76 -4.38 10.97
N ALA A 257 14.97 -3.82 10.99
CA ALA A 257 16.16 -4.38 11.65
C ALA A 257 16.44 -5.84 11.25
N GLY A 258 16.17 -6.20 9.98
CA GLY A 258 16.42 -7.54 9.44
C GLY A 258 15.37 -8.59 9.82
N SER A 259 14.24 -8.18 10.42
CA SER A 259 13.15 -9.09 10.78
C SER A 259 12.40 -9.65 9.57
N LYS A 260 12.56 -9.03 8.39
CA LYS A 260 11.88 -9.38 7.13
C LYS A 260 10.35 -9.31 7.27
N SER A 261 9.88 -8.35 8.07
CA SER A 261 8.45 -8.08 8.29
C SER A 261 7.91 -7.12 7.23
N SER A 262 6.59 -6.97 7.21
CA SER A 262 5.94 -5.94 6.39
C SER A 262 6.46 -4.54 6.75
N PRO A 263 6.57 -3.62 5.76
CA PRO A 263 7.02 -2.25 5.97
C PRO A 263 6.22 -1.50 7.03
N TYR A 264 6.93 -0.66 7.80
CA TYR A 264 6.35 0.24 8.80
C TYR A 264 6.60 1.69 8.34
N HIS A 265 5.54 2.40 7.99
CA HIS A 265 5.60 3.77 7.48
C HIS A 265 4.20 4.41 7.51
N GLY A 266 4.00 5.50 6.75
CA GLY A 266 2.70 6.17 6.61
C GLY A 266 2.06 5.94 5.24
N GLU A 267 0.85 6.46 5.07
CA GLU A 267 0.08 6.41 3.83
C GLU A 267 -0.73 7.70 3.67
N LEU A 268 -0.76 8.23 2.44
CA LEU A 268 -1.51 9.43 2.11
C LEU A 268 -2.60 9.09 1.10
N ILE A 269 -3.84 9.38 1.46
CA ILE A 269 -5.02 9.27 0.60
C ILE A 269 -5.62 10.67 0.39
N ILE A 270 -5.96 11.01 -0.84
CA ILE A 270 -6.62 12.26 -1.22
C ILE A 270 -7.96 11.92 -1.85
N ALA A 271 -9.02 12.53 -1.36
CA ALA A 271 -10.37 12.42 -1.90
C ALA A 271 -10.83 13.77 -2.44
N LEU A 272 -11.39 13.78 -3.65
CA LEU A 272 -11.93 14.95 -4.32
C LEU A 272 -13.41 14.70 -4.64
N ASP A 273 -14.27 15.68 -4.34
CA ASP A 273 -15.69 15.62 -4.66
C ASP A 273 -15.96 16.28 -6.04
N PRO A 274 -16.28 15.50 -7.09
CA PRO A 274 -16.55 16.04 -8.42
C PRO A 274 -17.64 17.11 -8.41
N GLN A 275 -18.67 16.99 -7.55
CA GLN A 275 -19.76 17.96 -7.51
C GLN A 275 -19.28 19.34 -7.06
N ARG A 276 -18.31 19.39 -6.14
CA ARG A 276 -17.72 20.65 -5.67
C ARG A 276 -16.78 21.28 -6.70
N PHE A 277 -16.08 20.46 -7.49
CA PHE A 277 -15.25 20.94 -8.59
C PHE A 277 -16.08 21.50 -9.75
N LEU A 278 -17.20 20.87 -10.08
CA LEU A 278 -18.05 21.28 -11.20
C LEU A 278 -19.02 22.43 -10.84
N GLY A 279 -19.38 22.57 -9.57
CA GLY A 279 -20.33 23.57 -9.09
C GLY A 279 -21.80 23.15 -9.24
N VAL A 280 -22.69 23.97 -8.68
CA VAL A 280 -24.14 23.70 -8.63
C VAL A 280 -24.73 23.88 -10.04
N GLY A 281 -24.90 22.78 -10.78
CA GLY A 281 -25.53 22.80 -12.11
C GLY A 281 -24.95 21.83 -13.15
N ALA A 282 -23.86 21.14 -12.85
CA ALA A 282 -23.34 20.08 -13.70
C ALA A 282 -23.86 18.71 -13.24
N GLU A 283 -24.43 17.94 -14.15
CA GLU A 283 -24.63 16.49 -13.96
C GLU A 283 -23.28 15.79 -14.14
N ALA A 284 -22.93 14.91 -13.20
CA ALA A 284 -21.69 14.13 -13.20
C ALA A 284 -21.81 12.84 -14.04
#